data_AF-E3MSG8-F1
#
_entry.id   AF-E3MSG8-F1
#
_cell.length_a   1.000
_cell.length_b   1.000
_cell.length_c   1.000
_cell.angle_alpha   90.00
_cell.angle_beta   90.00
_cell.angle_gamma   90.00
#
_symmetry.space_group_name_H-M   'P 1'
#
loop_
_entity.id
_entity.type
_entity.pdbx_description
1 polymer ?
#
loop_
_entity_poly.entity_id
_entity_poly.type
_entity_poly.pdbx_seq_one_letter_code
_entity_poly.pdbx_strand_id
1 'polypeptide(L)'
;MADDNARIGINAERDNAAVELIRAMETLLTYAPTLTQISEFLRRMHGVSLDRQERAVRNLYEQEIHPKILEIREIRENHTEDDPLEAPFLELIGILRNNQLDVVEEELNARKERLLALTADVCEKLGGNQLRLRSVIGPYTERIHLEIFQNLLEAYGDLQQVQEGVLNWYHGIEHGNNETSVQEKMNSWAKITGKIIFFLTEVTLKLRGFDIEPNRLDDINDIITRSIRLYIPEQFFEFVRALANNQRLPDLENSLEESRETINLLVDDIERLTNY
;
A
#
# COMPACT_ATOMS: atom_id res chain seq x y z
N MET A 1 58.46 16.68 24.40
CA MET A 1 58.24 16.67 22.94
C MET A 1 57.55 15.41 22.44
N ALA A 2 57.78 14.21 23.00
CA ALA A 2 57.00 13.01 22.62
C ALA A 2 55.54 13.03 23.14
N ASP A 3 55.31 13.64 24.31
CA ASP A 3 54.01 13.63 25.00
C ASP A 3 52.96 14.56 24.36
N ASP A 4 53.39 15.73 23.85
CA ASP A 4 52.50 16.65 23.12
C ASP A 4 52.02 16.08 21.79
N ASN A 5 52.87 15.35 21.07
CA ASN A 5 52.48 14.74 19.78
C ASN A 5 51.47 13.60 19.96
N ALA A 6 51.61 12.79 21.02
CA ALA A 6 50.63 11.74 21.34
C ALA A 6 49.27 12.35 21.72
N ARG A 7 49.28 13.43 22.50
CA ARG A 7 48.07 14.14 22.93
C ARG A 7 47.36 14.86 21.77
N ILE A 8 48.12 15.39 20.80
CA ILE A 8 47.58 15.96 19.56
C ILE A 8 46.92 14.87 18.70
N GLY A 9 47.53 13.69 18.59
CA GLY A 9 46.97 12.55 17.85
C GLY A 9 45.65 12.05 18.43
N ILE A 10 45.58 11.86 19.75
CA ILE A 10 44.37 11.38 20.44
C ILE A 10 43.21 12.39 20.30
N ASN A 11 43.48 13.70 20.41
CA ASN A 11 42.45 14.72 20.20
C ASN A 11 41.93 14.71 18.76
N ALA A 12 42.79 14.53 17.76
CA ALA A 12 42.39 14.46 16.35
C ALA A 12 41.53 13.22 16.05
N GLU A 13 41.85 12.06 16.64
CA GLU A 13 41.05 10.83 16.49
C GLU A 13 39.66 10.97 17.14
N ARG A 14 39.57 11.58 18.32
CA ARG A 14 38.30 11.85 19.00
C ARG A 14 37.43 12.86 18.25
N ASP A 15 38.04 13.91 17.72
CA ASP A 15 37.34 14.88 16.88
C ASP A 15 36.81 14.22 15.61
N ASN A 16 37.59 13.34 14.97
CA ASN A 16 37.13 12.60 13.80
C ASN A 16 35.97 11.65 14.14
N ALA A 17 36.05 10.93 15.26
CA ALA A 17 34.96 10.07 15.75
C ALA A 17 33.67 10.86 16.02
N ALA A 18 33.77 12.06 16.61
CA ALA A 18 32.62 12.93 16.82
C ALA A 18 31.99 13.38 15.49
N VAL A 19 32.80 13.67 14.47
CA VAL A 19 32.31 14.02 13.13
C VAL A 19 31.59 12.86 12.46
N GLU A 20 32.09 11.63 12.58
CA GLU A 20 31.42 10.42 12.07
C GLU A 20 30.04 10.23 12.68
N LEU A 21 29.94 10.37 14.01
CA LEU A 21 28.68 10.27 14.75
C LEU A 21 27.69 11.36 14.33
N ILE A 22 28.14 12.60 14.15
CA ILE A 22 27.29 13.70 13.67
C ILE A 22 26.71 13.38 12.29
N ARG A 23 27.54 12.91 11.34
CA ARG A 23 27.07 12.56 10.00
C ARG A 23 26.05 11.42 10.02
N ALA A 24 26.30 10.39 10.82
CA ALA A 24 25.37 9.27 10.97
C ALA A 24 24.04 9.73 11.58
N MET A 25 24.09 10.55 12.62
CA MET A 25 22.91 11.16 13.26
C MET A 25 22.10 11.99 12.25
N GLU A 26 22.75 12.91 11.54
CA GLU A 26 22.10 13.74 10.51
C GLU A 26 21.44 12.88 9.43
N THR A 27 22.13 11.83 8.97
CA THR A 27 21.60 10.88 7.97
C THR A 27 20.35 10.18 8.48
N LEU A 28 20.38 9.66 9.72
CA LEU A 28 19.24 9.00 10.33
C LEU A 28 18.03 9.94 10.47
N LEU A 29 18.28 11.19 10.88
CA LEU A 29 17.24 12.19 11.04
C LEU A 29 16.57 12.58 9.71
N THR A 30 17.27 12.44 8.56
CA THR A 30 16.60 12.61 7.25
C THR A 30 15.48 11.59 7.01
N TYR A 31 15.51 10.44 7.68
CA TYR A 31 14.48 9.40 7.61
C TYR A 31 13.42 9.49 8.70
N ALA A 32 13.52 10.41 9.67
CA ALA A 32 12.51 10.60 10.71
C ALA A 32 11.09 10.80 10.15
N PRO A 33 10.86 11.59 9.07
CA PRO A 33 9.54 11.70 8.46
C PRO A 33 9.01 10.37 7.90
N THR A 34 9.91 9.53 7.35
CA THR A 34 9.55 8.22 6.81
C THR A 34 9.10 7.28 7.94
N LEU A 35 9.78 7.30 9.08
CA LEU A 35 9.38 6.54 10.27
C LEU A 35 8.01 6.96 10.78
N THR A 36 7.74 8.27 10.85
CA THR A 36 6.42 8.79 11.21
C THR A 36 5.35 8.28 10.24
N GLN A 37 5.57 8.38 8.92
CA GLN A 37 4.64 7.88 7.92
C GLN A 37 4.35 6.39 8.05
N ILE A 38 5.37 5.55 8.25
CA ILE A 38 5.19 4.12 8.49
C ILE A 38 4.33 3.89 9.74
N SER A 39 4.65 4.56 10.84
CA SER A 39 3.92 4.39 12.09
C SER A 39 2.44 4.77 11.97
N GLU A 40 2.13 5.87 11.27
CA GLU A 40 0.76 6.28 11.00
C GLU A 40 0.02 5.30 10.11
N PHE A 41 0.67 4.80 9.07
CA PHE A 41 0.11 3.78 8.18
C PHE A 41 -0.21 2.48 8.93
N LEU A 42 0.73 1.98 9.72
CA LEU A 42 0.51 0.77 10.52
C LEU A 42 -0.63 0.95 11.53
N ARG A 43 -0.75 2.14 12.13
CA ARG A 43 -1.87 2.48 13.01
C ARG A 43 -3.21 2.48 12.27
N ARG A 44 -3.27 3.02 11.04
CA ARG A 44 -4.50 3.07 10.22
C ARG A 44 -4.93 1.69 9.74
N MET A 45 -3.98 0.81 9.42
CA MET A 45 -4.25 -0.51 8.87
C MET A 45 -4.53 -1.59 9.92
N HIS A 46 -4.60 -1.22 11.20
CA HIS A 46 -4.86 -2.18 12.28
C HIS A 46 -6.24 -2.85 12.10
N GLY A 47 -6.24 -4.16 11.90
CA GLY A 47 -7.46 -4.96 11.69
C GLY A 47 -7.95 -5.04 10.24
N VAL A 48 -7.21 -4.48 9.27
CA VAL A 48 -7.51 -4.56 7.84
C VAL A 48 -6.71 -5.70 7.19
N SER A 49 -7.32 -6.40 6.22
CA SER A 49 -6.60 -7.39 5.41
C SER A 49 -5.56 -6.67 4.53
N LEU A 50 -4.28 -6.93 4.81
CA LEU A 50 -3.17 -6.32 4.08
C LEU A 50 -2.89 -7.06 2.77
N ASP A 51 -2.72 -6.32 1.68
CA ASP A 51 -2.22 -6.89 0.43
C ASP A 51 -0.73 -7.28 0.53
N ARG A 52 -0.17 -7.77 -0.58
CA ARG A 52 1.21 -8.28 -0.60
C ARG A 52 2.25 -7.18 -0.33
N GLN A 53 2.03 -5.98 -0.84
CA GLN A 53 2.98 -4.86 -0.71
C GLN A 53 2.86 -4.23 0.68
N GLU A 54 1.64 -4.05 1.19
CA GLU A 54 1.37 -3.58 2.55
C GLU A 54 1.94 -4.53 3.62
N ARG A 55 1.80 -5.86 3.44
CA ARG A 55 2.46 -6.85 4.30
C ARG A 55 3.97 -6.77 4.24
N ALA A 56 4.54 -6.52 3.06
CA ALA A 56 5.98 -6.38 2.92
C ALA A 56 6.50 -5.15 3.67
N VAL A 57 5.79 -4.02 3.62
CA VAL A 57 6.11 -2.81 4.40
C VAL A 57 6.01 -3.10 5.91
N ARG A 58 4.91 -3.71 6.36
CA ARG A 58 4.71 -4.04 7.78
C ARG A 58 5.81 -4.99 8.29
N ASN A 59 6.05 -6.09 7.59
CA ASN A 59 7.03 -7.09 8.02
C ASN A 59 8.44 -6.50 8.05
N LEU A 60 8.82 -5.68 7.05
CA LEU A 60 10.12 -5.01 7.05
C LEU A 60 10.25 -4.06 8.24
N TYR A 61 9.19 -3.30 8.57
CA TYR A 61 9.23 -2.42 9.73
C TYR A 61 9.32 -3.21 11.05
N GLU A 62 8.40 -4.13 11.28
CA GLU A 62 8.29 -4.89 12.54
C GLU A 62 9.48 -5.83 12.79
N GLN A 63 10.01 -6.46 11.74
CA GLN A 63 11.05 -7.50 11.89
C GLN A 63 12.46 -6.96 11.74
N GLU A 64 12.64 -5.86 10.98
CA GLU A 64 13.98 -5.45 10.55
C GLU A 64 14.37 -4.03 10.92
N ILE A 65 13.42 -3.10 11.07
CA ILE A 65 13.69 -1.68 11.35
C ILE A 65 13.45 -1.37 12.83
N HIS A 66 12.25 -1.66 13.33
CA HIS A 66 11.85 -1.32 14.69
C HIS A 66 12.77 -1.93 15.76
N PRO A 67 13.16 -3.23 15.69
CA PRO A 67 14.08 -3.81 16.66
C PRO A 67 15.44 -3.10 16.69
N LYS A 68 15.95 -2.68 15.52
CA LYS A 68 17.24 -1.98 15.43
C LYS A 68 17.18 -0.56 15.96
N ILE A 69 16.04 0.12 15.82
CA ILE A 69 15.82 1.42 16.45
C ILE A 69 15.82 1.29 17.98
N LEU A 70 15.24 0.22 18.52
CA LEU A 70 15.32 -0.06 19.95
C LEU A 70 16.77 -0.33 20.38
N GLU A 71 17.53 -1.14 19.61
CA GLU A 71 18.96 -1.35 19.89
C GLU A 71 19.79 -0.06 19.83
N ILE A 72 19.50 0.86 18.91
CA ILE A 72 20.15 2.18 18.85
C ILE A 72 19.91 2.95 20.15
N ARG A 73 18.67 2.94 20.68
CA ARG A 73 18.32 3.61 21.93
C ARG A 73 19.04 3.00 23.13
N GLU A 74 19.16 1.67 23.16
CA GLU A 74 19.85 0.93 24.23
C GLU A 74 21.35 1.24 24.36
N ILE A 75 21.98 1.82 23.33
CA ILE A 75 23.40 2.25 23.40
C ILE A 75 23.58 3.41 24.38
N ARG A 76 22.52 4.18 24.62
CA ARG A 76 22.50 5.27 25.61
C ARG A 76 22.41 4.69 27.02
N GLU A 77 23.19 5.23 27.96
CA GLU A 77 23.02 4.87 29.36
C GLU A 77 21.71 5.45 29.92
N ASN A 78 20.97 4.63 30.68
CA ASN A 78 19.66 4.99 31.26
C ASN A 78 18.62 5.43 30.20
N HIS A 79 18.60 4.76 29.05
CA HIS A 79 17.63 5.05 27.99
C HIS A 79 16.16 4.93 28.47
N THR A 80 15.30 5.72 27.84
CA THR A 80 13.84 5.63 28.00
C THR A 80 13.15 5.45 26.64
N GLU A 81 11.95 4.88 26.61
CA GLU A 81 11.20 4.68 25.36
C GLU A 81 10.83 6.01 24.67
N ASP A 82 10.75 7.09 25.44
CA ASP A 82 10.42 8.44 24.99
C ASP A 82 11.65 9.24 24.51
N ASP A 83 12.84 8.63 24.56
CA ASP A 83 14.06 9.31 24.14
C ASP A 83 14.03 9.66 22.64
N PRO A 84 14.46 10.88 22.29
CA PRO A 84 14.60 11.28 20.89
C PRO A 84 15.67 10.41 20.20
N LEU A 85 15.49 10.20 18.89
CA LEU A 85 16.29 9.26 18.09
C LEU A 85 17.79 9.60 18.09
N GLU A 86 18.11 10.88 18.22
CA GLU A 86 19.46 11.42 18.28
C GLU A 86 20.14 11.29 19.65
N ALA A 87 19.42 10.94 20.72
CA ALA A 87 19.95 10.95 22.08
C ALA A 87 21.23 10.10 22.27
N PRO A 88 21.34 8.86 21.74
CA PRO A 88 22.56 8.05 21.86
C PRO A 88 23.78 8.70 21.19
N PHE A 89 23.58 9.45 20.10
CA PHE A 89 24.66 10.15 19.41
C PHE A 89 25.16 11.34 20.24
N LEU A 90 24.23 12.13 20.78
CA LEU A 90 24.56 13.31 21.58
C LEU A 90 25.36 12.94 22.84
N GLU A 91 25.02 11.82 23.48
CA GLU A 91 25.79 11.30 24.63
C GLU A 91 27.23 10.95 24.23
N LEU A 92 27.42 10.11 23.20
CA LEU A 92 28.75 9.68 22.77
C LEU A 92 29.61 10.84 22.25
N ILE A 93 29.02 11.79 21.51
CA ILE A 93 29.71 13.03 21.08
C ILE A 93 30.13 13.86 22.30
N GLY A 94 29.27 13.95 23.33
CA GLY A 94 29.58 14.64 24.57
C GLY A 94 30.77 14.02 25.31
N ILE A 95 30.80 12.69 25.41
CA ILE A 95 31.91 11.95 26.04
C ILE A 95 33.23 12.21 25.29
N LEU A 96 33.21 12.11 23.95
CA LEU A 96 34.38 12.31 23.09
C LEU A 96 34.94 13.73 23.19
N ARG A 97 34.08 14.75 23.22
CA ARG A 97 34.49 16.16 23.26
C ARG A 97 34.92 16.65 24.64
N ASN A 98 34.32 16.11 25.70
CA ASN A 98 34.59 16.56 27.07
C ASN A 98 35.81 15.88 27.70
N ASN A 99 36.51 14.99 26.97
CA ASN A 99 37.70 14.28 27.45
C ASN A 99 37.49 13.64 28.84
N GLN A 100 36.36 12.95 29.03
CA GLN A 100 36.12 12.20 30.26
C GLN A 100 37.19 11.11 30.41
N LEU A 101 38.10 11.30 31.37
CA LEU A 101 39.29 10.48 31.59
C LEU A 101 38.97 9.07 32.14
N ASP A 102 37.73 8.85 32.60
CA ASP A 102 37.31 7.61 33.27
C ASP A 102 36.65 6.58 32.32
N VAL A 103 36.48 6.91 31.03
CA VAL A 103 35.84 6.01 30.05
C VAL A 103 36.89 5.13 29.38
N VAL A 104 36.68 3.81 29.40
CA VAL A 104 37.54 2.84 28.71
C VAL A 104 37.45 3.05 27.20
N GLU A 105 38.57 3.43 26.57
CA GLU A 105 38.61 3.84 25.17
C GLU A 105 38.15 2.73 24.21
N GLU A 106 38.43 1.46 24.53
CA GLU A 106 37.91 0.30 23.79
C GLU A 106 36.38 0.17 23.87
N GLU A 107 35.79 0.41 25.03
CA GLU A 107 34.34 0.33 25.23
C GLU A 107 33.63 1.47 24.48
N LEU A 108 34.21 2.68 24.54
CA LEU A 108 33.71 3.84 23.79
C LEU A 108 33.76 3.59 22.28
N ASN A 109 34.87 3.04 21.78
CA ASN A 109 34.98 2.67 20.37
C ASN A 109 33.99 1.56 19.98
N ALA A 110 33.80 0.55 20.82
CA ALA A 110 32.81 -0.50 20.56
C ALA A 110 31.39 0.05 20.47
N ARG A 111 31.00 0.97 21.39
CA ARG A 111 29.70 1.66 21.35
C ARG A 111 29.56 2.51 20.09
N LYS A 112 30.61 3.25 19.70
CA LYS A 112 30.65 4.06 18.48
C LYS A 112 30.42 3.19 17.24
N GLU A 113 31.23 2.16 17.03
CA GLU A 113 31.15 1.27 15.87
C GLU A 113 29.80 0.56 15.80
N ARG A 114 29.27 0.12 16.94
CA ARG A 114 27.93 -0.48 17.00
C ARG A 114 26.84 0.51 16.58
N LEU A 115 26.89 1.75 17.06
CA LEU A 115 25.92 2.78 16.71
C LEU A 115 25.97 3.12 15.22
N LEU A 116 27.18 3.28 14.66
CA LEU A 116 27.38 3.53 13.24
C LEU A 116 26.84 2.38 12.38
N ALA A 117 27.13 1.13 12.75
CA ALA A 117 26.67 -0.05 12.02
C ALA A 117 25.15 -0.18 12.02
N LEU A 118 24.51 -0.05 13.20
CA LEU A 118 23.05 -0.12 13.31
C LEU A 118 22.38 1.01 12.52
N THR A 119 22.95 2.21 12.57
CA THR A 119 22.42 3.38 11.87
C THR A 119 22.50 3.20 10.36
N ALA A 120 23.64 2.73 9.84
CA ALA A 120 23.80 2.48 8.41
C ALA A 120 22.76 1.47 7.90
N ASP A 121 22.56 0.37 8.66
CA ASP A 121 21.62 -0.69 8.34
C ASP A 121 20.15 -0.21 8.37
N VAL A 122 19.78 0.54 9.42
CA VAL A 122 18.45 1.18 9.52
C VAL A 122 18.22 2.15 8.37
N CYS A 123 19.19 3.01 8.04
CA CYS A 123 19.10 3.96 6.94
C CYS A 123 18.99 3.26 5.57
N GLU A 124 19.75 2.19 5.32
CA GLU A 124 19.64 1.39 4.09
C GLU A 124 18.24 0.80 3.95
N LYS A 125 17.73 0.19 5.02
CA LYS A 125 16.39 -0.41 5.03
C LYS A 125 15.30 0.63 4.90
N LEU A 126 15.43 1.79 5.56
CA LEU A 126 14.49 2.90 5.42
C LEU A 126 14.52 3.50 4.03
N GLY A 127 15.68 3.61 3.38
CA GLY A 127 15.78 4.01 1.98
C GLY A 127 15.07 3.04 1.03
N GLY A 128 15.29 1.74 1.21
CA GLY A 128 14.56 0.70 0.48
C GLY A 128 13.06 0.71 0.77
N ASN A 129 12.67 0.97 2.02
CA ASN A 129 11.28 1.08 2.42
C ASN A 129 10.65 2.35 1.87
N GLN A 130 11.34 3.49 1.79
CA GLN A 130 10.80 4.74 1.25
C GLN A 130 10.33 4.59 -0.19
N LEU A 131 11.04 3.80 -1.01
CA LEU A 131 10.61 3.45 -2.36
C LEU A 131 9.33 2.60 -2.36
N ARG A 132 9.22 1.64 -1.44
CA ARG A 132 8.02 0.78 -1.28
C ARG A 132 6.85 1.54 -0.67
N LEU A 133 7.11 2.40 0.30
CA LEU A 133 6.17 3.33 0.92
C LEU A 133 5.63 4.28 -0.14
N ARG A 134 6.42 4.73 -1.12
CA ARG A 134 5.85 5.48 -2.25
C ARG A 134 4.86 4.67 -3.09
N SER A 135 5.00 3.34 -3.13
CA SER A 135 4.06 2.44 -3.82
C SER A 135 2.86 2.02 -2.96
N VAL A 136 2.90 2.21 -1.64
CA VAL A 136 1.86 1.74 -0.69
C VAL A 136 1.14 2.90 0.03
N ILE A 137 1.87 3.99 0.31
CA ILE A 137 1.47 5.20 1.06
C ILE A 137 1.66 6.47 0.21
N GLY A 138 2.56 6.46 -0.78
CA GLY A 138 2.87 7.62 -1.61
C GLY A 138 1.66 8.12 -2.40
N PRO A 139 1.77 9.33 -2.99
CA PRO A 139 0.70 9.95 -3.76
C PRO A 139 0.18 8.91 -4.74
N TYR A 140 -1.13 8.67 -4.63
CA TYR A 140 -1.94 7.75 -5.40
C TYR A 140 -1.24 7.27 -6.66
N THR A 141 -0.52 6.14 -6.59
CA THR A 141 0.37 5.77 -7.69
C THR A 141 -0.52 5.35 -8.84
N GLU A 142 -0.49 6.13 -9.93
CA GLU A 142 -1.21 5.93 -11.20
C GLU A 142 -1.18 4.47 -11.68
N ARG A 143 -0.14 3.71 -11.33
CA ARG A 143 -0.03 2.27 -11.59
C ARG A 143 -1.06 1.39 -10.87
N ILE A 144 -1.34 1.66 -9.59
CA ILE A 144 -2.36 0.92 -8.83
C ILE A 144 -3.74 1.30 -9.35
N HIS A 145 -3.96 2.59 -9.68
CA HIS A 145 -5.15 3.07 -10.39
C HIS A 145 -5.35 2.32 -11.72
N LEU A 146 -4.31 2.21 -12.55
CA LEU A 146 -4.37 1.50 -13.84
C LEU A 146 -4.68 0.01 -13.69
N GLU A 147 -4.01 -0.70 -12.78
CA GLU A 147 -4.25 -2.14 -12.58
C GLU A 147 -5.67 -2.40 -12.01
N ILE A 148 -6.12 -1.56 -11.09
CA ILE A 148 -7.46 -1.60 -10.51
C ILE A 148 -8.52 -1.35 -11.59
N PHE A 149 -8.41 -0.25 -12.31
CA PHE A 149 -9.37 0.09 -13.34
C PHE A 149 -9.31 -0.87 -14.54
N GLN A 150 -8.15 -1.42 -14.89
CA GLN A 150 -8.03 -2.49 -15.89
C GLN A 150 -8.77 -3.77 -15.48
N ASN A 151 -8.65 -4.21 -14.22
CA ASN A 151 -9.40 -5.37 -13.73
C ASN A 151 -10.92 -5.13 -13.75
N LEU A 152 -11.34 -3.88 -13.49
CA LEU A 152 -12.74 -3.49 -13.55
C LEU A 152 -13.26 -3.47 -15.00
N LEU A 153 -12.47 -2.94 -15.93
CA LEU A 153 -12.75 -2.95 -17.38
C LEU A 153 -12.86 -4.39 -17.92
N GLU A 154 -11.94 -5.28 -17.54
CA GLU A 154 -11.98 -6.70 -17.92
C GLU A 154 -13.26 -7.37 -17.40
N ALA A 155 -13.60 -7.15 -16.12
CA ALA A 155 -14.82 -7.70 -15.53
C ALA A 155 -16.10 -7.16 -16.19
N TYR A 156 -16.10 -5.91 -16.65
CA TYR A 156 -17.20 -5.36 -17.43
C TYR A 156 -17.32 -5.95 -18.82
N GLY A 157 -16.20 -6.17 -19.52
CA GLY A 157 -16.20 -6.88 -20.81
C GLY A 157 -16.76 -8.30 -20.67
N ASP A 158 -16.31 -9.04 -19.66
CA ASP A 158 -16.81 -10.38 -19.33
C ASP A 158 -18.33 -10.34 -19.05
N LEU A 159 -18.80 -9.36 -18.29
CA LEU A 159 -20.22 -9.19 -17.95
C LEU A 159 -21.07 -8.92 -19.19
N GLN A 160 -20.62 -8.02 -20.08
CA GLN A 160 -21.32 -7.70 -21.32
C GLN A 160 -21.40 -8.91 -22.26
N GLN A 161 -20.34 -9.73 -22.33
CA GLN A 161 -20.32 -10.95 -23.12
C GLN A 161 -21.32 -11.98 -22.59
N VAL A 162 -21.41 -12.15 -21.27
CA VAL A 162 -22.39 -13.05 -20.65
C VAL A 162 -23.82 -12.56 -20.88
N GLN A 163 -24.07 -11.26 -20.74
CA GLN A 163 -25.38 -10.64 -21.03
C GLN A 163 -25.79 -10.81 -22.50
N GLU A 164 -24.84 -10.71 -23.43
CA GLU A 164 -25.08 -11.00 -24.86
C GLU A 164 -25.50 -12.44 -25.10
N GLY A 165 -24.77 -13.38 -24.49
CA GLY A 165 -25.10 -14.80 -24.59
C GLY A 165 -26.48 -15.12 -23.99
N VAL A 166 -26.94 -14.35 -23.01
CA VAL A 166 -28.29 -14.46 -22.46
C VAL A 166 -29.34 -13.93 -23.46
N LEU A 167 -29.10 -12.78 -24.09
CA LEU A 167 -29.99 -12.21 -25.11
C LEU A 167 -30.09 -13.12 -26.35
N ASN A 168 -28.97 -13.66 -26.83
CA ASN A 168 -28.95 -14.55 -27.99
C ASN A 168 -29.74 -15.84 -27.74
N TRP A 169 -29.65 -16.40 -26.53
CA TRP A 169 -30.49 -17.51 -26.10
C TRP A 169 -31.99 -17.11 -26.11
N TYR A 170 -32.31 -15.96 -25.55
CA TYR A 170 -33.69 -15.44 -25.47
C TYR A 170 -34.32 -15.20 -26.86
N HIS A 171 -33.50 -14.79 -27.83
CA HIS A 171 -33.89 -14.59 -29.22
C HIS A 171 -33.91 -15.88 -30.05
N GLY A 172 -33.49 -17.01 -29.47
CA GLY A 172 -33.43 -18.30 -30.17
C GLY A 172 -32.39 -18.33 -31.29
N ILE A 173 -31.36 -17.49 -31.21
CA ILE A 173 -30.27 -17.40 -32.20
C ILE A 173 -29.24 -18.51 -31.96
N GLU A 174 -29.14 -19.01 -30.73
CA GLU A 174 -28.26 -20.10 -30.32
C GLU A 174 -28.93 -21.47 -30.50
N HIS A 175 -28.41 -22.26 -31.45
CA HIS A 175 -28.89 -23.59 -31.82
C HIS A 175 -27.69 -24.54 -32.11
N GLY A 176 -26.89 -24.88 -31.09
CA GLY A 176 -25.75 -25.80 -31.28
C GLY A 176 -25.38 -26.68 -30.08
N ASN A 177 -25.13 -27.97 -30.31
CA ASN A 177 -24.77 -29.00 -29.31
C ASN A 177 -23.47 -28.76 -28.51
N ASN A 178 -22.76 -27.64 -28.73
CA ASN A 178 -21.55 -27.23 -28.00
C ASN A 178 -21.76 -25.94 -27.17
N GLU A 179 -22.99 -25.44 -27.07
CA GLU A 179 -23.31 -24.22 -26.33
C GLU A 179 -23.35 -24.48 -24.82
N THR A 180 -22.68 -23.62 -24.05
CA THR A 180 -22.76 -23.64 -22.59
C THR A 180 -24.20 -23.48 -22.15
N SER A 181 -24.64 -24.36 -21.25
CA SER A 181 -26.02 -24.36 -20.76
C SER A 181 -26.34 -23.00 -20.15
N VAL A 182 -27.61 -22.58 -20.22
CA VAL A 182 -28.03 -21.31 -19.62
C VAL A 182 -27.67 -21.22 -18.14
N GLN A 183 -27.67 -22.35 -17.45
CA GLN A 183 -27.22 -22.47 -16.06
C GLN A 183 -25.74 -22.10 -15.88
N GLU A 184 -24.86 -22.45 -16.83
CA GLU A 184 -23.45 -22.05 -16.81
C GLU A 184 -23.27 -20.56 -17.08
N LYS A 185 -24.08 -19.97 -17.97
CA LYS A 185 -24.10 -18.52 -18.21
C LYS A 185 -24.56 -17.76 -16.96
N MET A 186 -25.56 -18.27 -16.26
CA MET A 186 -26.04 -17.71 -14.98
C MET A 186 -25.00 -17.77 -13.87
N ASN A 187 -24.34 -18.92 -13.71
CA ASN A 187 -23.25 -19.06 -12.74
C ASN A 187 -22.09 -18.11 -13.05
N SER A 188 -21.79 -17.90 -14.34
CA SER A 188 -20.76 -16.98 -14.79
C SER A 188 -21.13 -15.53 -14.48
N TRP A 189 -22.36 -15.10 -14.78
CA TRP A 189 -22.88 -13.78 -14.43
C TRP A 189 -22.74 -13.52 -12.92
N ALA A 190 -23.30 -14.40 -12.08
CA ALA A 190 -23.25 -14.25 -10.63
C ALA A 190 -21.80 -14.16 -10.09
N LYS A 191 -20.89 -14.96 -10.66
CA LYS A 191 -19.48 -14.96 -10.29
C LYS A 191 -18.79 -13.64 -10.67
N ILE A 192 -19.01 -13.13 -11.89
CA ILE A 192 -18.42 -11.87 -12.36
C ILE A 192 -18.92 -10.71 -11.52
N THR A 193 -20.23 -10.61 -11.28
CA THR A 193 -20.76 -9.51 -10.46
C THR A 193 -20.30 -9.60 -9.01
N GLY A 194 -20.17 -10.81 -8.45
CA GLY A 194 -19.56 -11.01 -7.13
C GLY A 194 -18.10 -10.52 -7.06
N LYS A 195 -17.31 -10.76 -8.11
CA LYS A 195 -15.94 -10.20 -8.22
C LYS A 195 -15.95 -8.67 -8.25
N ILE A 196 -16.82 -8.07 -9.06
CA ILE A 196 -16.96 -6.60 -9.18
C ILE A 196 -17.28 -5.98 -7.82
N ILE A 197 -18.27 -6.51 -7.08
CA ILE A 197 -18.65 -5.98 -5.76
C ILE A 197 -17.53 -6.13 -4.73
N PHE A 198 -16.92 -7.32 -4.67
CA PHE A 198 -15.83 -7.58 -3.74
C PHE A 198 -14.70 -6.57 -3.96
N PHE A 199 -14.34 -6.37 -5.23
CA PHE A 199 -13.33 -5.43 -5.65
C PHE A 199 -13.69 -3.97 -5.30
N LEU A 200 -14.89 -3.51 -5.63
CA LEU A 200 -15.36 -2.16 -5.28
C LEU A 200 -15.37 -1.93 -3.77
N THR A 201 -15.66 -2.99 -2.98
CA THR A 201 -15.62 -2.95 -1.53
C THR A 201 -14.18 -2.75 -1.02
N GLU A 202 -13.22 -3.49 -1.57
CA GLU A 202 -11.80 -3.32 -1.22
C GLU A 202 -11.30 -1.90 -1.56
N VAL A 203 -11.62 -1.39 -2.75
CA VAL A 203 -11.27 -0.03 -3.16
C VAL A 203 -11.89 1.00 -2.21
N THR A 204 -13.19 0.89 -1.91
CA THR A 204 -13.90 1.80 -0.98
C THR A 204 -13.25 1.86 0.41
N LEU A 205 -12.84 0.70 0.94
CA LEU A 205 -12.20 0.62 2.26
C LEU A 205 -10.81 1.27 2.29
N LYS A 206 -10.06 1.16 1.17
CA LYS A 206 -8.70 1.69 1.06
C LYS A 206 -8.65 3.16 0.62
N LEU A 207 -9.69 3.65 -0.06
CA LEU A 207 -9.76 5.00 -0.64
C LEU A 207 -9.41 6.14 0.33
N ARG A 208 -9.88 6.04 1.58
CA ARG A 208 -9.62 7.05 2.62
C ARG A 208 -8.17 7.12 3.08
N GLY A 209 -7.37 6.08 2.80
CA GLY A 209 -5.95 6.00 3.14
C GLY A 209 -5.04 6.67 2.13
N PHE A 210 -5.54 6.96 0.92
CA PHE A 210 -4.75 7.53 -0.15
C PHE A 210 -4.81 9.06 -0.17
N ASP A 211 -3.68 9.67 -0.53
CA ASP A 211 -3.58 11.11 -0.79
C ASP A 211 -4.07 11.40 -2.22
N ILE A 212 -5.38 11.56 -2.37
CA ILE A 212 -6.07 11.80 -3.65
C ILE A 212 -6.59 13.24 -3.66
N GLU A 213 -6.44 13.91 -4.80
CA GLU A 213 -6.99 15.24 -5.01
C GLU A 213 -8.53 15.20 -4.90
N PRO A 214 -9.17 16.15 -4.16
CA PRO A 214 -10.61 16.07 -3.88
C PRO A 214 -11.51 15.91 -5.11
N ASN A 215 -11.18 16.58 -6.21
CA ASN A 215 -11.91 16.48 -7.48
C ASN A 215 -11.83 15.07 -8.09
N ARG A 216 -10.67 14.41 -8.03
CA ARG A 216 -10.53 13.03 -8.53
C ARG A 216 -11.21 12.02 -7.60
N LEU A 217 -11.23 12.29 -6.30
CA LEU A 217 -11.93 11.45 -5.33
C LEU A 217 -13.43 11.43 -5.58
N ASP A 218 -14.03 12.56 -5.94
CA ASP A 218 -15.45 12.66 -6.29
C ASP A 218 -15.78 11.82 -7.53
N ASP A 219 -14.97 11.93 -8.59
CA ASP A 219 -15.13 11.12 -9.82
C ASP A 219 -15.02 9.61 -9.55
N ILE A 220 -14.04 9.20 -8.72
CA ILE A 220 -13.85 7.81 -8.33
C ILE A 220 -15.04 7.30 -7.50
N ASN A 221 -15.53 8.10 -6.54
CA ASN A 221 -16.68 7.73 -5.72
C ASN A 221 -17.96 7.59 -6.56
N ASP A 222 -18.13 8.43 -7.57
CA ASP A 222 -19.26 8.35 -8.48
C ASP A 222 -19.21 7.07 -9.34
N ILE A 223 -18.04 6.73 -9.89
CA ILE A 223 -17.82 5.46 -10.60
C ILE A 223 -18.12 4.28 -9.70
N ILE A 224 -17.62 4.27 -8.46
CA ILE A 224 -17.88 3.18 -7.50
C ILE A 224 -19.37 3.06 -7.22
N THR A 225 -20.05 4.18 -6.99
CA THR A 225 -21.49 4.19 -6.69
C THR A 225 -22.31 3.63 -7.86
N ARG A 226 -22.01 4.07 -9.09
CA ARG A 226 -22.66 3.57 -10.31
C ARG A 226 -22.32 2.10 -10.57
N SER A 227 -21.08 1.69 -10.30
CA SER A 227 -20.62 0.30 -10.41
C SER A 227 -21.32 -0.64 -9.41
N ILE A 228 -21.54 -0.20 -8.17
CA ILE A 228 -22.32 -0.96 -7.17
C ILE A 228 -23.77 -1.13 -7.63
N ARG A 229 -24.35 -0.10 -8.26
CA ARG A 229 -25.72 -0.15 -8.79
C ARG A 229 -25.88 -1.11 -9.96
N LEU A 230 -24.80 -1.49 -10.67
CA LEU A 230 -24.85 -2.56 -11.68
C LEU A 230 -25.10 -3.94 -11.05
N TYR A 231 -24.78 -4.13 -9.77
CA TYR A 231 -25.27 -5.30 -9.06
C TYR A 231 -26.75 -5.11 -8.75
N ILE A 232 -27.59 -5.68 -9.60
CA ILE A 232 -29.04 -5.69 -9.45
C ILE A 232 -29.47 -7.14 -9.20
N PRO A 233 -29.52 -7.59 -7.93
CA PRO A 233 -29.99 -8.93 -7.59
C PRO A 233 -31.35 -9.25 -8.20
N GLU A 234 -32.22 -8.24 -8.29
CA GLU A 234 -33.57 -8.35 -8.82
C GLU A 234 -33.58 -8.79 -10.29
N GLN A 235 -32.76 -8.20 -11.17
CA GLN A 235 -32.64 -8.61 -12.58
C GLN A 235 -32.14 -10.05 -12.72
N PHE A 236 -31.14 -10.43 -11.91
CA PHE A 236 -30.64 -11.80 -11.88
C PHE A 236 -31.74 -12.78 -11.45
N PHE A 237 -32.49 -12.47 -10.38
CA PHE A 237 -33.57 -13.32 -9.89
C PHE A 237 -34.78 -13.38 -10.83
N GLU A 238 -35.12 -12.28 -11.49
CA GLU A 238 -36.17 -12.27 -12.51
C GLU A 238 -35.79 -13.15 -13.68
N PHE A 239 -34.54 -13.07 -14.15
CA PHE A 239 -34.04 -13.95 -15.19
C PHE A 239 -34.08 -15.43 -14.79
N VAL A 240 -33.67 -15.76 -13.56
CA VAL A 240 -33.79 -17.13 -13.00
C VAL A 240 -35.24 -17.63 -13.03
N ARG A 241 -36.19 -16.77 -12.62
CA ARG A 241 -37.62 -17.11 -12.61
C ARG A 241 -38.18 -17.31 -14.02
N ALA A 242 -37.76 -16.48 -14.97
CA ALA A 242 -38.15 -16.59 -16.38
C ALA A 242 -37.69 -17.93 -16.97
N LEU A 243 -36.45 -18.31 -16.66
CA LEU A 243 -35.88 -19.58 -17.09
C LEU A 243 -36.62 -20.79 -16.52
N ALA A 244 -36.85 -20.78 -15.21
CA ALA A 244 -37.51 -21.88 -14.51
C ALA A 244 -38.95 -22.11 -15.03
N ASN A 245 -39.58 -21.06 -15.55
CA ASN A 245 -40.96 -21.09 -16.04
C ASN A 245 -41.06 -21.15 -17.57
N ASN A 246 -39.95 -21.19 -18.33
CA ASN A 246 -39.93 -21.05 -19.79
C ASN A 246 -40.75 -19.84 -20.29
N GLN A 247 -40.71 -18.74 -19.53
CA GLN A 247 -41.48 -17.53 -19.81
C GLN A 247 -40.58 -16.44 -20.37
N ARG A 248 -41.10 -15.72 -21.37
CA ARG A 248 -40.52 -14.46 -21.82
C ARG A 248 -40.82 -13.36 -20.82
N LEU A 249 -39.79 -12.67 -20.34
CA LEU A 249 -39.91 -11.48 -19.50
C LEU A 249 -40.16 -10.27 -20.39
N PRO A 250 -41.26 -9.53 -20.20
CA PRO A 250 -41.61 -8.38 -21.04
C PRO A 250 -40.55 -7.26 -21.05
N ASP A 251 -39.68 -7.19 -20.04
CA ASP A 251 -38.77 -6.06 -19.84
C ASP A 251 -37.30 -6.45 -19.68
N LEU A 252 -36.96 -7.74 -19.80
CA LEU A 252 -35.57 -8.22 -19.64
C LEU A 252 -34.64 -7.64 -20.71
N GLU A 253 -35.11 -7.54 -21.95
CA GLU A 253 -34.34 -7.00 -23.07
C GLU A 253 -33.99 -5.53 -22.82
N ASN A 254 -34.99 -4.70 -22.54
CA ASN A 254 -34.82 -3.29 -22.16
C ASN A 254 -33.88 -3.15 -20.95
N SER A 255 -34.08 -3.98 -19.93
CA SER A 255 -33.26 -3.96 -18.71
C SER A 255 -31.79 -4.34 -18.95
N LEU A 256 -31.52 -5.27 -19.88
CA LEU A 256 -30.15 -5.65 -20.27
C LEU A 256 -29.51 -4.60 -21.16
N GLU A 257 -30.29 -3.93 -22.01
CA GLU A 257 -29.85 -2.77 -22.78
C GLU A 257 -29.47 -1.59 -21.88
N GLU A 258 -30.30 -1.24 -20.90
CA GLU A 258 -30.00 -0.21 -19.89
C GLU A 258 -28.73 -0.54 -19.09
N SER A 259 -28.55 -1.81 -18.73
CA SER A 259 -27.34 -2.29 -18.07
C SER A 259 -26.11 -2.12 -18.97
N ARG A 260 -26.21 -2.47 -20.25
CA ARG A 260 -25.13 -2.29 -21.24
C ARG A 260 -24.77 -0.82 -21.45
N GLU A 261 -25.75 0.07 -21.58
CA GLU A 261 -25.52 1.52 -21.68
C GLU A 261 -24.79 2.05 -20.45
N THR A 262 -25.21 1.62 -19.25
CA THR A 262 -24.56 2.02 -18.00
C THR A 262 -23.12 1.51 -17.93
N ILE A 263 -22.86 0.27 -18.36
CA ILE A 263 -21.49 -0.28 -18.43
C ILE A 263 -20.63 0.52 -19.41
N ASN A 264 -21.16 0.88 -20.59
CA ASN A 264 -20.40 1.67 -21.57
C ASN A 264 -20.02 3.05 -21.02
N LEU A 265 -20.94 3.74 -20.34
CA LEU A 265 -20.63 5.01 -19.68
C LEU A 265 -19.55 4.86 -18.59
N LEU A 266 -19.58 3.76 -17.85
CA LEU A 266 -18.56 3.48 -16.83
C LEU A 266 -17.20 3.19 -17.46
N VAL A 267 -17.16 2.44 -18.57
CA VAL A 267 -15.93 2.19 -19.33
C VAL A 267 -15.32 3.52 -19.80
N ASP A 268 -16.11 4.38 -20.45
CA ASP A 268 -15.66 5.68 -20.93
C ASP A 268 -15.09 6.57 -19.79
N ASP A 269 -15.76 6.62 -18.65
CA ASP A 269 -15.33 7.44 -17.52
C ASP A 269 -14.05 6.87 -16.86
N ILE A 270 -13.93 5.54 -16.81
CA ILE A 270 -12.72 4.87 -16.33
C ILE A 270 -11.55 5.15 -17.28
N GLU A 271 -11.74 4.99 -18.59
CA GLU A 271 -10.71 5.27 -19.60
C GLU A 271 -10.21 6.72 -19.48
N ARG A 272 -11.12 7.69 -19.37
CA ARG A 272 -10.80 9.11 -19.16
C ARG A 272 -9.99 9.36 -17.89
N LEU A 273 -10.34 8.73 -16.76
CA LEU A 273 -9.59 8.89 -15.51
C LEU A 273 -8.20 8.25 -15.58
N THR A 274 -8.06 7.20 -16.37
CA THR A 274 -6.79 6.46 -16.54
C THR A 274 -5.89 7.02 -17.63
N ASN A 275 -6.32 8.05 -18.38
CA ASN A 275 -5.63 8.58 -19.56
C ASN A 275 -5.30 7.51 -20.62
N TYR A 276 -6.14 6.49 -20.76
CA TYR A 276 -6.03 5.50 -21.83
C TYR A 276 -6.67 5.99 -23.14
#